data_AF-A0A951KHK7-F1
#
_entry.id   AF-A0A951KHK7-F1
#
_cell.length_a   1.000
_cell.length_b   1.000
_cell.length_c   1.000
_cell.angle_alpha   90.00
_cell.angle_beta   90.00
_cell.angle_gamma   90.00
#
_symmetry.space_group_name_H-M   'P 1'
#
loop_
_entity.id
_entity.type
_entity.pdbx_description
1 polymer ?
#
loop_
_entity_poly.entity_id
_entity_poly.type
_entity_poly.pdbx_seq_one_letter_code
_entity_poly.pdbx_strand_id
1 'polypeptide(L)'
;MARTFGVYGPAHPALGKASDRLYLPLWKAFSATKHFYTADSAYAHQRAVLMQQKLQRGETVYLLGIGIRTHNTGVALVEVSRARGVRLITNNEEERYIGEKHCDRFPEQAVEALRAQMAELGIGVADIHACLANFDFVQFYSPRVIVEELPGTLRQLRHLDIFHMIKDRLRALRPGCAPTVDVPAPQPEEPQEPPSLEGYTNAAERLGRQLGLDQPFPIIGMRHHGNHAYFSYA
;
A
#
# COMPACT_ATOMS: atom_id res chain seq x y z
N MET A 1 30.89 26.56 28.19
CA MET A 1 29.69 25.70 28.06
C MET A 1 29.35 25.56 26.59
N ALA A 2 29.68 24.42 25.98
CA ALA A 2 29.37 24.15 24.57
C ALA A 2 27.87 23.87 24.41
N ARG A 3 27.18 24.64 23.55
CA ARG A 3 25.84 24.29 23.08
C ARG A 3 25.99 23.27 21.95
N THR A 4 26.20 22.00 22.30
CA THR A 4 26.17 20.90 21.33
C THR A 4 24.78 20.28 21.33
N PHE A 5 23.80 21.00 20.77
CA PHE A 5 22.54 20.41 20.38
C PHE A 5 22.30 20.80 18.93
N GLY A 6 22.49 19.83 18.02
CA GLY A 6 22.08 19.98 16.63
C GLY A 6 20.56 20.15 16.57
N VAL A 7 20.10 20.97 15.62
CA VAL A 7 18.68 21.00 15.28
C VAL A 7 18.40 19.72 14.49
N TYR A 8 17.69 18.78 15.11
CA TYR A 8 17.19 17.59 14.43
C TYR A 8 15.86 17.93 13.76
N GLY A 9 15.82 17.82 12.43
CA GLY A 9 14.62 18.09 11.64
C GLY A 9 14.96 18.31 10.17
N PRO A 10 13.93 18.38 9.31
CA PRO A 10 14.12 18.65 7.89
C PRO A 10 14.87 19.96 7.67
N ALA A 11 15.73 20.01 6.64
CA ALA A 11 16.46 21.23 6.31
C ALA A 11 15.51 22.39 5.90
N HIS A 12 14.41 22.06 5.22
CA HIS A 12 13.44 23.03 4.69
C HIS A 12 11.97 22.63 4.97
N PRO A 13 11.51 22.64 6.23
CA PRO A 13 10.15 22.22 6.60
C PRO A 13 9.05 23.04 5.94
N ALA A 14 9.32 24.32 5.66
CA ALA A 14 8.36 25.20 5.00
C ALA A 14 8.16 24.82 3.52
N LEU A 15 9.24 24.40 2.84
CA LEU A 15 9.17 23.93 1.45
C LEU A 15 8.41 22.61 1.37
N GLY A 16 8.67 21.67 2.30
CA GLY A 16 7.91 20.42 2.41
C GLY A 16 6.41 20.63 2.61
N LYS A 17 6.02 21.57 3.49
CA LYS A 17 4.62 21.94 3.67
C LYS A 17 4.01 22.57 2.41
N ALA A 18 4.77 23.40 1.70
CA ALA A 18 4.32 24.00 0.45
C ALA A 18 4.13 22.94 -0.64
N SER A 19 5.04 21.96 -0.75
CA SER A 19 4.90 20.85 -1.70
C SER A 19 3.68 19.98 -1.40
N ASP A 20 3.43 19.66 -0.13
CA ASP A 20 2.24 18.90 0.28
C ASP A 20 0.94 19.64 -0.11
N ARG A 21 0.88 20.96 0.13
CA ARG A 21 -0.30 21.78 -0.20
C ARG A 21 -0.61 21.80 -1.69
N LEU A 22 0.41 21.70 -2.55
CA LEU A 22 0.24 21.64 -3.99
C LEU A 22 -0.07 20.21 -4.47
N TYR A 23 0.69 19.23 -3.97
CA TYR A 23 0.65 17.85 -4.43
C TYR A 23 -0.57 17.08 -3.94
N LEU A 24 -0.86 17.13 -2.63
CA LEU A 24 -1.86 16.26 -2.01
C LEU A 24 -3.28 16.44 -2.58
N PRO A 25 -3.80 17.66 -2.82
CA PRO A 25 -5.14 17.81 -3.38
C PRO A 25 -5.29 17.15 -4.75
N LEU A 26 -4.30 17.35 -5.63
CA LEU A 26 -4.26 16.75 -6.97
C LEU A 26 -4.14 15.23 -6.89
N TRP A 27 -3.25 14.74 -6.03
CA TRP A 27 -3.00 13.32 -5.89
C TRP A 27 -4.15 12.57 -5.21
N LYS A 28 -4.84 13.19 -4.26
CA LYS A 28 -6.09 12.68 -3.67
C LYS A 28 -7.19 12.61 -4.72
N ALA A 29 -7.36 13.64 -5.55
CA ALA A 29 -8.36 13.63 -6.62
C ALA A 29 -8.07 12.51 -7.63
N PHE A 30 -6.82 12.39 -8.09
CA PHE A 30 -6.39 11.29 -8.96
C PHE A 30 -6.62 9.91 -8.32
N SER A 31 -6.20 9.72 -7.07
CA SER A 31 -6.37 8.44 -6.37
C SER A 31 -7.84 8.07 -6.16
N ALA A 32 -8.71 9.05 -5.93
CA ALA A 32 -10.15 8.83 -5.85
C ALA A 32 -10.74 8.30 -7.17
N THR A 33 -10.24 8.72 -8.34
CA THR A 33 -10.61 8.12 -9.64
C THR A 33 -10.18 6.67 -9.78
N LYS A 34 -9.24 6.22 -8.94
CA LYS A 34 -8.77 4.83 -8.84
C LYS A 34 -9.40 4.10 -7.66
N HIS A 35 -10.46 4.66 -7.07
CA HIS A 35 -11.16 4.11 -5.90
C HIS A 35 -10.26 3.90 -4.67
N PHE A 36 -9.17 4.68 -4.58
CA PHE A 36 -8.28 4.69 -3.44
C PHE A 36 -8.41 6.02 -2.69
N TYR A 37 -8.83 5.94 -1.44
CA TYR A 37 -9.22 7.08 -0.63
C TYR A 37 -8.28 7.23 0.57
N THR A 38 -7.99 8.47 0.93
CA THR A 38 -7.27 8.76 2.18
C THR A 38 -8.22 8.66 3.38
N ALA A 39 -7.69 8.37 4.57
CA ALA A 39 -8.49 8.26 5.80
C ALA A 39 -9.26 9.54 6.17
N ASP A 40 -8.81 10.71 5.69
CA ASP A 40 -9.47 12.01 5.90
C ASP A 40 -10.41 12.41 4.74
N SER A 41 -10.65 11.52 3.78
CA SER A 41 -11.58 11.77 2.67
C SER A 41 -13.05 11.76 3.11
N ALA A 42 -13.90 12.41 2.32
CA ALA A 42 -15.35 12.38 2.51
C ALA A 42 -15.91 10.94 2.46
N TYR A 43 -15.37 10.10 1.58
CA TYR A 43 -15.73 8.69 1.49
C TYR A 43 -15.42 7.94 2.80
N ALA A 44 -14.20 8.07 3.33
CA ALA A 44 -13.82 7.43 4.58
C ALA A 44 -14.67 7.93 5.77
N HIS A 45 -14.96 9.24 5.83
CA HIS A 45 -15.84 9.80 6.84
C HIS A 45 -17.27 9.24 6.74
N GLN A 46 -17.82 9.14 5.53
CA GLN A 46 -19.13 8.54 5.29
C GLN A 46 -19.18 7.09 5.77
N ARG A 47 -18.15 6.27 5.45
CA ARG A 47 -18.07 4.90 5.95
C ARG A 47 -18.01 4.85 7.48
N ALA A 48 -17.21 5.70 8.12
CA ALA A 48 -17.14 5.76 9.58
C ALA A 48 -18.49 6.09 10.24
N VAL A 49 -19.22 7.08 9.69
CA VAL A 49 -20.57 7.44 10.18
C VAL A 49 -21.55 6.27 10.01
N LEU A 50 -21.57 5.63 8.83
CA LEU A 50 -22.43 4.48 8.56
C LEU A 50 -22.08 3.29 9.47
N MET A 51 -20.80 3.04 9.72
CA MET A 51 -20.34 2.01 10.66
C MET A 51 -20.88 2.27 12.06
N GLN A 52 -20.73 3.50 12.56
CA GLN A 52 -21.25 3.89 13.87
C GLN A 52 -22.76 3.66 13.97
N GLN A 53 -23.53 4.03 12.94
CA GLN A 53 -24.98 3.82 12.90
C GLN A 53 -25.34 2.33 12.91
N LYS A 54 -24.67 1.50 12.10
CA LYS A 54 -24.87 0.04 12.10
C LYS A 54 -24.62 -0.56 13.48
N LEU A 55 -23.50 -0.19 14.10
CA LEU A 55 -23.15 -0.65 15.44
C LEU A 55 -24.18 -0.19 16.48
N GLN A 56 -24.65 1.06 16.42
CA GLN A 56 -25.68 1.57 17.34
C GLN A 56 -26.99 0.76 17.25
N ARG A 57 -27.36 0.30 16.05
CA ARG A 57 -28.51 -0.59 15.82
C ARG A 57 -28.28 -2.04 16.26
N GLY A 58 -27.07 -2.37 16.74
CA GLY A 58 -26.70 -3.72 17.15
C GLY A 58 -26.30 -4.64 16.00
N GLU A 59 -26.13 -4.10 14.78
CA GLU A 59 -25.65 -4.87 13.64
C GLU A 59 -24.19 -5.29 13.82
N THR A 60 -23.82 -6.40 13.19
CA THR A 60 -22.42 -6.80 13.01
C THR A 60 -21.93 -6.23 11.68
N VAL A 61 -20.70 -5.71 11.65
CA VAL A 61 -20.04 -5.25 10.43
C VAL A 61 -18.72 -5.97 10.23
N TYR A 62 -18.34 -6.18 8.98
CA TYR A 62 -17.05 -6.78 8.63
C TYR A 62 -16.12 -5.74 8.02
N LEU A 63 -14.86 -5.74 8.44
CA LEU A 63 -13.81 -4.87 7.90
C LEU A 63 -12.76 -5.75 7.24
N LEU A 64 -12.47 -5.47 5.98
CA LEU A 64 -11.39 -6.09 5.23
C LEU A 64 -10.12 -5.25 5.42
N GLY A 65 -9.04 -5.84 5.88
CA GLY A 65 -7.69 -5.30 5.82
C GLY A 65 -6.97 -5.84 4.60
N ILE A 66 -6.19 -5.00 3.91
CA ILE A 66 -5.34 -5.42 2.80
C ILE A 66 -3.93 -4.83 2.92
N GLY A 67 -2.95 -5.71 2.88
CA GLY A 67 -1.54 -5.37 2.73
C GLY A 67 -1.19 -5.32 1.25
N ILE A 68 -0.91 -4.13 0.72
CA ILE A 68 -0.54 -3.94 -0.69
C ILE A 68 0.88 -3.39 -0.72
N ARG A 69 1.82 -4.07 -1.37
CA ARG A 69 3.24 -3.69 -1.42
C ARG A 69 3.85 -3.44 -0.03
N THR A 70 5.12 -3.01 0.02
CA THR A 70 5.85 -2.58 1.25
C THR A 70 6.22 -3.68 2.26
N HIS A 71 6.46 -4.90 1.76
CA HIS A 71 6.84 -6.12 2.48
C HIS A 71 5.68 -6.80 3.22
N ASN A 72 5.50 -8.09 2.98
CA ASN A 72 4.48 -8.97 3.56
C ASN A 72 3.05 -8.54 3.19
N THR A 73 2.68 -8.72 1.93
CA THR A 73 1.29 -8.55 1.48
C THR A 73 0.37 -9.64 2.01
N GLY A 74 -0.92 -9.32 2.10
CA GLY A 74 -1.92 -10.23 2.65
C GLY A 74 -3.28 -9.57 2.82
N VAL A 75 -4.23 -10.30 3.41
CA VAL A 75 -5.56 -9.80 3.77
C VAL A 75 -5.96 -10.27 5.16
N ALA A 76 -6.79 -9.47 5.82
CA ALA A 76 -7.41 -9.85 7.07
C ALA A 76 -8.90 -9.53 7.05
N LEU A 77 -9.72 -10.34 7.69
CA LEU A 77 -11.14 -10.04 7.89
C LEU A 77 -11.42 -9.92 9.38
N VAL A 78 -12.05 -8.81 9.77
CA VAL A 78 -12.38 -8.51 11.15
C VAL A 78 -13.88 -8.32 11.27
N GLU A 79 -14.48 -9.01 12.23
CA GLU A 79 -15.85 -8.82 12.65
C GLU A 79 -15.89 -7.78 13.78
N VAL A 80 -16.80 -6.82 13.68
CA VAL A 80 -17.02 -5.79 14.70
C VAL A 80 -18.50 -5.75 15.07
N SER A 81 -18.79 -5.89 16.35
CA SER A 81 -20.15 -5.78 16.88
C SER A 81 -20.15 -5.19 18.29
N ARG A 82 -21.28 -4.60 18.71
CA ARG A 82 -21.42 -4.14 20.11
C ARG A 82 -21.44 -5.29 21.11
N ALA A 83 -22.02 -6.43 20.73
CA ALA A 83 -22.21 -7.55 21.65
C ALA A 83 -20.92 -8.35 21.89
N ARG A 84 -20.10 -8.55 20.84
CA ARG A 84 -18.89 -9.40 20.89
C ARG A 84 -17.58 -8.60 20.81
N GLY A 85 -17.65 -7.28 20.62
CA GLY A 85 -16.47 -6.45 20.41
C GLY A 85 -15.87 -6.68 19.02
N VAL A 86 -14.54 -6.66 18.97
CA VAL A 86 -13.77 -6.84 17.73
C VAL A 86 -13.15 -8.23 17.72
N ARG A 87 -13.34 -8.98 16.63
CA ARG A 87 -12.84 -10.35 16.46
C ARG A 87 -12.17 -10.53 15.11
N LEU A 88 -10.93 -11.01 15.12
CA LEU A 88 -10.24 -11.43 13.91
C LEU A 88 -10.87 -12.74 13.41
N ILE A 89 -11.33 -12.75 12.16
CA ILE A 89 -11.84 -13.94 11.48
C ILE A 89 -10.69 -14.66 10.77
N THR A 90 -9.88 -13.91 10.05
CA THR A 90 -8.72 -14.44 9.35
C THR A 90 -7.65 -13.37 9.17
N ASN A 91 -6.39 -13.82 9.03
CA ASN A 91 -5.25 -13.01 8.64
C ASN A 91 -4.36 -13.88 7.76
N ASN A 92 -4.53 -13.77 6.45
CA ASN A 92 -3.84 -14.54 5.43
C ASN A 92 -2.70 -13.70 4.85
N GLU A 93 -1.45 -14.11 5.07
CA GLU A 93 -0.29 -13.54 4.41
C GLU A 93 0.01 -14.27 3.12
N GLU A 94 0.32 -13.54 2.05
CA GLU A 94 0.59 -14.11 0.73
C GLU A 94 1.78 -15.07 0.77
N GLU A 95 2.82 -14.73 1.55
CA GLU A 95 4.02 -15.55 1.77
C GLU A 95 3.69 -17.00 2.15
N ARG A 96 2.61 -17.26 2.89
CA ARG A 96 2.23 -18.63 3.30
C ARG A 96 1.77 -19.51 2.15
N TYR A 97 1.27 -18.89 1.08
CA TYR A 97 0.73 -19.62 -0.07
C TYR A 97 1.78 -19.79 -1.17
N ILE A 98 2.64 -18.79 -1.36
CA ILE A 98 3.61 -18.79 -2.47
C ILE A 98 5.04 -19.12 -2.04
N GLY A 99 5.36 -19.10 -0.74
CA GLY A 99 6.69 -19.40 -0.22
C GLY A 99 7.75 -18.33 -0.50
N GLU A 100 7.33 -17.13 -0.90
CA GLU A 100 8.22 -15.99 -1.16
C GLU A 100 8.26 -15.06 0.05
N LYS A 101 9.42 -15.04 0.71
CA LYS A 101 9.66 -14.18 1.85
C LYS A 101 9.59 -12.71 1.46
N HIS A 102 8.92 -11.90 2.27
CA HIS A 102 8.78 -10.46 2.02
C HIS A 102 8.07 -10.12 0.71
N CYS A 103 7.15 -10.99 0.27
CA CYS A 103 6.32 -10.77 -0.91
C CYS A 103 5.75 -9.34 -0.91
N ASP A 104 6.04 -8.59 -1.99
CA ASP A 104 5.58 -7.23 -2.21
C ASP A 104 4.51 -7.15 -3.32
N ARG A 105 4.08 -8.31 -3.84
CA ARG A 105 3.09 -8.44 -4.91
C ARG A 105 1.67 -8.42 -4.33
N PHE A 106 0.70 -8.09 -5.15
CA PHE A 106 -0.71 -8.10 -4.72
C PHE A 106 -1.10 -9.50 -4.21
N PRO A 107 -1.84 -9.61 -3.09
CA PRO A 107 -2.03 -10.87 -2.37
C PRO A 107 -3.13 -11.76 -2.99
N GLU A 108 -2.86 -12.35 -4.16
CA GLU A 108 -3.87 -13.11 -4.92
C GLU A 108 -4.33 -14.37 -4.19
N GLN A 109 -3.39 -15.16 -3.67
CA GLN A 109 -3.72 -16.42 -3.00
C GLN A 109 -4.38 -16.19 -1.65
N ALA A 110 -3.94 -15.17 -0.92
CA ALA A 110 -4.55 -14.80 0.34
C ALA A 110 -5.98 -14.26 0.17
N VAL A 111 -6.27 -13.52 -0.91
CA VAL A 111 -7.65 -13.09 -1.25
C VAL A 111 -8.53 -14.29 -1.62
N GLU A 112 -8.01 -15.25 -2.39
CA GLU A 112 -8.78 -16.46 -2.74
C GLU A 112 -9.08 -17.31 -1.50
N ALA A 113 -8.11 -17.47 -0.60
CA ALA A 113 -8.32 -18.14 0.68
C ALA A 113 -9.33 -17.42 1.57
N LEU A 114 -9.31 -16.08 1.59
CA LEU A 114 -10.33 -15.27 2.27
C LEU A 114 -11.72 -15.54 1.68
N ARG A 115 -11.84 -15.58 0.35
CA ARG A 115 -13.12 -15.82 -0.35
C ARG A 115 -13.70 -17.19 0.03
N ALA A 116 -12.86 -18.23 0.09
CA ALA A 116 -13.27 -19.55 0.53
C ALA A 116 -13.75 -19.56 1.99
N GLN A 117 -13.00 -18.94 2.90
CA GLN A 117 -13.37 -18.84 4.32
C GLN A 117 -14.66 -18.03 4.53
N MET A 118 -14.85 -16.94 3.77
CA MET A 118 -16.09 -16.17 3.78
C MET A 118 -17.28 -17.02 3.34
N ALA A 119 -17.13 -17.83 2.29
CA ALA A 119 -18.18 -18.73 1.82
C ALA A 119 -18.55 -19.79 2.87
N GLU A 120 -17.56 -20.39 3.54
CA GLU A 120 -17.78 -21.35 4.64
C GLU A 120 -18.55 -20.74 5.82
N LEU A 121 -18.28 -19.46 6.12
CA LEU A 121 -18.93 -18.73 7.20
C LEU A 121 -20.26 -18.08 6.79
N GLY A 122 -20.66 -18.21 5.52
CA GLY A 122 -21.86 -17.56 4.99
C GLY A 122 -21.78 -16.03 4.96
N ILE A 123 -20.56 -15.47 4.90
CA ILE A 123 -20.31 -14.03 4.79
C ILE A 123 -20.20 -13.66 3.32
N GLY A 124 -21.09 -12.81 2.83
CA GLY A 124 -21.04 -12.29 1.47
C GLY A 124 -20.09 -11.10 1.32
N VAL A 125 -19.62 -10.84 0.11
CA VAL A 125 -18.82 -9.63 -0.21
C VAL A 125 -19.60 -8.34 0.13
N ALA A 126 -20.93 -8.36 -0.01
CA ALA A 126 -21.80 -7.24 0.35
C ALA A 126 -21.85 -6.94 1.87
N ASP A 127 -21.44 -7.90 2.71
CA ASP A 127 -21.39 -7.72 4.17
C ASP A 127 -20.12 -6.97 4.61
N ILE A 128 -19.11 -6.89 3.75
CA ILE A 128 -17.89 -6.12 4.00
C ILE A 128 -18.24 -4.64 3.99
N HIS A 129 -18.08 -4.01 5.15
CA HIS A 129 -18.35 -2.60 5.34
C HIS A 129 -17.27 -1.70 4.74
N ALA A 130 -15.99 -2.03 4.85
CA ALA A 130 -14.92 -1.24 4.27
C ALA A 130 -13.67 -2.08 4.05
N CYS A 131 -12.87 -1.71 3.05
CA CYS A 131 -11.51 -2.22 2.86
C CYS A 131 -10.49 -1.17 3.29
N LEU A 132 -9.55 -1.56 4.14
CA LEU A 132 -8.55 -0.71 4.77
C LEU A 132 -7.14 -1.17 4.35
N ALA A 133 -6.40 -0.33 3.65
CA ALA A 133 -5.03 -0.64 3.27
C ALA A 133 -4.04 -0.38 4.41
N ASN A 134 -2.99 -1.20 4.48
CA ASN A 134 -1.85 -1.08 5.40
C ASN A 134 -1.15 0.31 5.34
N PHE A 135 -1.16 0.97 4.18
CA PHE A 135 -0.65 2.33 4.03
C PHE A 135 -1.63 3.26 3.31
N ASP A 136 -1.48 4.54 3.63
CA ASP A 136 -1.97 5.63 2.81
C ASP A 136 -0.95 5.87 1.70
N PHE A 137 -1.09 5.14 0.59
CA PHE A 137 -0.23 5.27 -0.57
C PHE A 137 -0.27 6.68 -1.18
N VAL A 138 -1.34 7.45 -0.95
CA VAL A 138 -1.43 8.84 -1.39
C VAL A 138 -0.43 9.71 -0.64
N GLN A 139 -0.30 9.50 0.68
CA GLN A 139 0.71 10.19 1.49
C GLN A 139 2.11 9.59 1.33
N PHE A 140 2.21 8.27 1.15
CA PHE A 140 3.48 7.57 0.99
C PHE A 140 4.31 8.09 -0.19
N TYR A 141 3.65 8.41 -1.31
CA TYR A 141 4.29 8.97 -2.50
C TYR A 141 4.46 10.50 -2.45
N SER A 142 4.20 11.16 -1.32
CA SER A 142 4.43 12.61 -1.23
C SER A 142 5.90 12.95 -1.50
N PRO A 143 6.19 13.93 -2.38
CA PRO A 143 7.55 14.39 -2.63
C PRO A 143 8.13 15.20 -1.45
N ARG A 144 7.38 15.38 -0.36
CA ARG A 144 7.76 16.20 0.78
C ARG A 144 9.17 15.93 1.29
N VAL A 145 9.52 14.67 1.53
CA VAL A 145 10.85 14.31 2.08
C VAL A 145 11.95 14.75 1.11
N ILE A 146 11.73 14.60 -0.20
CA ILE A 146 12.68 15.04 -1.23
C ILE A 146 12.84 16.56 -1.18
N VAL A 147 11.73 17.30 -1.08
CA VAL A 147 11.67 18.76 -1.07
C VAL A 147 12.25 19.36 0.22
N GLU A 148 12.00 18.72 1.36
CA GLU A 148 12.51 19.13 2.67
C GLU A 148 14.03 19.09 2.74
N GLU A 149 14.67 18.23 1.95
CA GLU A 149 16.12 18.02 1.93
C GLU A 149 16.80 18.64 0.69
N LEU A 150 16.10 19.47 -0.10
CA LEU A 150 16.71 20.19 -1.23
C LEU A 150 17.72 21.24 -0.76
N PRO A 151 18.88 21.40 -1.42
CA PRO A 151 19.37 20.68 -2.60
C PRO A 151 20.13 19.39 -2.27
N GLY A 152 20.28 19.02 -0.98
CA GLY A 152 20.99 17.82 -0.53
C GLY A 152 20.52 16.54 -1.23
N THR A 153 19.22 16.38 -1.45
CA THR A 153 18.64 15.26 -2.21
C THR A 153 19.10 15.22 -3.66
N LEU A 154 19.22 16.37 -4.34
CA LEU A 154 19.70 16.42 -5.73
C LEU A 154 21.16 15.98 -5.85
N ARG A 155 21.97 16.24 -4.82
CA ARG A 155 23.35 15.77 -4.76
C ARG A 155 23.43 14.24 -4.60
N GLN A 156 22.51 13.65 -3.84
CA GLN A 156 22.41 12.20 -3.67
C GLN A 156 21.82 11.51 -4.92
N LEU A 157 20.80 12.10 -5.55
CA LEU A 157 20.23 11.61 -6.80
C LEU A 157 21.21 11.66 -7.98
N ARG A 158 22.24 12.51 -7.92
CA ARG A 158 23.36 12.51 -8.88
C ARG A 158 24.23 11.25 -8.78
N HIS A 159 24.21 10.56 -7.65
CA HIS A 159 24.92 9.29 -7.44
C HIS A 159 24.02 8.06 -7.61
N LEU A 160 22.69 8.23 -7.54
CA LEU A 160 21.75 7.26 -8.06
C LEU A 160 21.82 7.35 -9.58
N ASP A 161 22.56 6.43 -10.19
CA ASP A 161 22.92 6.42 -11.60
C ASP A 161 21.71 6.04 -12.49
N ILE A 162 20.58 6.73 -12.31
CA ILE A 162 19.33 6.59 -13.08
C ILE A 162 19.64 6.79 -14.58
N PHE A 163 20.60 7.66 -14.89
CA PHE A 163 21.11 7.82 -16.25
C PHE A 163 21.88 6.60 -16.76
N HIS A 164 22.69 5.90 -15.93
CA HIS A 164 23.25 4.59 -16.32
C HIS A 164 22.17 3.53 -16.49
N MET A 165 21.22 3.42 -15.56
CA MET A 165 20.11 2.46 -15.65
C MET A 165 19.28 2.62 -16.93
N ILE A 166 18.94 3.87 -17.30
CA ILE A 166 18.23 4.17 -18.55
C ILE A 166 19.12 3.88 -19.77
N LYS A 167 20.41 4.23 -19.71
CA LYS A 167 21.38 4.01 -20.79
C LYS A 167 21.66 2.52 -21.04
N ASP A 168 21.69 1.70 -20.00
CA ASP A 168 21.89 0.25 -20.09
C ASP A 168 20.63 -0.45 -20.59
N ARG A 169 19.44 0.01 -20.20
CA ARG A 169 18.16 -0.45 -20.79
C ARG A 169 18.07 -0.11 -22.28
N LEU A 170 18.54 1.09 -22.68
CA LEU A 170 18.61 1.49 -24.10
C LEU A 170 19.69 0.72 -24.88
N ARG A 171 20.77 0.27 -24.24
CA ARG A 171 21.78 -0.60 -24.86
C ARG A 171 21.30 -2.04 -25.01
N ALA A 172 20.54 -2.56 -24.05
CA ALA A 172 19.93 -3.90 -24.13
C ALA A 172 18.87 -4.02 -25.25
N LEU A 173 18.31 -2.90 -25.70
CA LEU A 173 17.37 -2.83 -26.83
C LEU A 173 18.07 -2.74 -28.21
N ARG A 174 19.41 -2.69 -28.26
CA ARG A 174 20.17 -2.79 -29.52
C ARG A 174 20.57 -4.24 -29.78
N PRO A 175 20.15 -4.87 -30.88
CA PRO A 175 20.58 -6.21 -31.21
C PRO A 175 22.08 -6.21 -31.56
N GLY A 176 22.86 -7.08 -30.90
CA GLY A 176 24.21 -7.44 -31.35
C GLY A 176 25.41 -7.08 -30.46
N CYS A 177 25.24 -6.78 -29.16
CA CYS A 177 26.39 -6.57 -28.28
C CYS A 177 26.28 -7.42 -27.01
N ALA A 178 26.91 -8.60 -27.02
CA ALA A 178 27.12 -9.42 -25.84
C ALA A 178 28.52 -9.17 -25.27
N PRO A 179 28.69 -8.96 -23.95
CA PRO A 179 29.96 -9.13 -23.29
C PRO A 179 30.08 -10.54 -22.70
N THR A 180 31.17 -11.21 -23.01
CA THR A 180 31.63 -12.47 -22.40
C THR A 180 32.43 -12.18 -21.14
N VAL A 181 31.94 -12.62 -19.98
CA VAL A 181 32.77 -12.99 -18.82
C VAL A 181 32.06 -14.10 -18.03
N ASP A 182 32.70 -15.26 -17.93
CA ASP A 182 32.30 -16.37 -17.06
C ASP A 182 32.67 -16.04 -15.60
N VAL A 183 31.67 -15.59 -14.85
CA VAL A 183 31.58 -15.72 -13.39
C VAL A 183 30.32 -16.56 -13.18
N PRO A 184 30.32 -17.63 -12.35
CA PRO A 184 29.07 -18.31 -12.04
C PRO A 184 28.14 -17.28 -11.42
N ALA A 185 27.09 -16.93 -12.18
CA ALA A 185 26.19 -15.86 -11.83
C ALA A 185 25.59 -16.17 -10.44
N PRO A 186 25.53 -15.21 -9.51
CA PRO A 186 24.47 -15.30 -8.51
C PRO A 186 23.18 -15.55 -9.30
N GLN A 187 22.39 -16.54 -8.86
CA GLN A 187 21.05 -16.77 -9.41
C GLN A 187 20.44 -15.39 -9.63
N PRO A 188 20.06 -15.03 -10.87
CA PRO A 188 19.56 -13.69 -11.12
C PRO A 188 18.40 -13.51 -10.16
N GLU A 189 18.58 -12.67 -9.13
CA GLU A 189 17.44 -12.04 -8.50
C GLU A 189 16.69 -11.45 -9.68
N GLU A 190 15.52 -12.01 -9.98
CA GLU A 190 14.63 -11.45 -11.00
C GLU A 190 14.66 -9.95 -10.80
N PRO A 191 14.92 -9.15 -11.84
CA PRO A 191 15.00 -7.71 -11.69
C PRO A 191 13.74 -7.27 -10.96
N GLN A 192 13.87 -6.88 -9.69
CA GLN A 192 12.75 -6.33 -8.95
C GLN A 192 12.30 -5.14 -9.80
N GLU A 193 11.11 -5.26 -10.40
CA GLU A 193 10.58 -4.20 -11.22
C GLU A 193 10.69 -2.91 -10.42
N PRO A 194 11.24 -1.83 -11.02
CA PRO A 194 11.36 -0.56 -10.31
C PRO A 194 9.99 -0.25 -9.71
N PRO A 195 9.91 0.24 -8.46
CA PRO A 195 8.64 0.34 -7.74
C PRO A 195 7.63 1.12 -8.57
N SER A 196 6.78 0.39 -9.29
CA SER A 196 5.83 0.96 -10.22
C SER A 196 4.63 1.42 -9.40
N LEU A 197 4.08 2.59 -9.76
CA LEU A 197 2.83 3.10 -9.21
C LEU A 197 1.65 2.17 -9.53
N GLU A 198 1.84 1.23 -10.47
CA GLU A 198 0.82 0.32 -10.96
C GLU A 198 0.22 -0.53 -9.84
N GLY A 199 1.04 -0.99 -8.87
CA GLY A 199 0.57 -1.92 -7.84
C GLY A 199 -0.51 -1.38 -6.90
N TYR A 200 -0.50 -0.09 -6.55
CA TYR A 200 -1.56 0.49 -5.69
C TYR A 200 -2.69 1.10 -6.54
N THR A 201 -2.37 1.68 -7.71
CA THR A 201 -3.35 2.37 -8.55
C THR A 201 -4.36 1.42 -9.20
N ASN A 202 -4.04 0.13 -9.33
CA ASN A 202 -4.97 -0.90 -9.80
C ASN A 202 -5.52 -1.81 -8.68
N ALA A 203 -5.12 -1.61 -7.42
CA ALA A 203 -5.43 -2.53 -6.33
C ALA A 203 -6.95 -2.67 -6.09
N ALA A 204 -7.70 -1.57 -6.14
CA ALA A 204 -9.16 -1.60 -5.99
C ALA A 204 -9.84 -2.42 -7.09
N GLU A 205 -9.36 -2.31 -8.33
CA GLU A 205 -9.88 -3.05 -9.46
C GLU A 205 -9.53 -4.55 -9.36
N ARG A 206 -8.27 -4.87 -9.04
CA ARG A 206 -7.83 -6.26 -8.83
C ARG A 206 -8.60 -6.93 -7.70
N LEU A 207 -8.78 -6.23 -6.57
CA LEU A 207 -9.55 -6.72 -5.45
C LEU A 207 -11.02 -6.95 -5.83
N GLY A 208 -11.64 -6.00 -6.54
CA GLY A 208 -13.01 -6.15 -7.04
C GLY A 208 -13.19 -7.41 -7.88
N ARG A 209 -12.31 -7.61 -8.88
CA ARG A 209 -12.34 -8.79 -9.76
C ARG A 209 -12.16 -10.10 -8.99
N GLN A 210 -11.21 -10.18 -8.06
CA GLN A 210 -10.97 -11.39 -7.27
C GLN A 210 -12.10 -11.71 -6.29
N LEU A 211 -12.82 -10.69 -5.82
CA LEU A 211 -14.04 -10.85 -5.05
C LEU A 211 -15.28 -11.15 -5.92
N GLY A 212 -15.11 -11.28 -7.25
CA GLY A 212 -16.19 -11.60 -8.18
C GLY A 212 -17.13 -10.42 -8.47
N LEU A 213 -16.64 -9.18 -8.36
CA LEU A 213 -17.41 -7.97 -8.64
C LEU A 213 -17.07 -7.39 -10.03
N ASP A 214 -18.08 -6.82 -10.68
CA ASP A 214 -17.94 -6.10 -11.96
C ASP A 214 -17.36 -4.68 -11.79
N GLN A 215 -17.14 -4.23 -10.56
CA GLN A 215 -16.66 -2.89 -10.23
C GLN A 215 -15.49 -2.94 -9.24
N PRO A 216 -14.60 -1.92 -9.24
CA PRO A 216 -13.53 -1.81 -8.24
C PRO A 216 -14.09 -1.81 -6.81
N PHE A 217 -13.42 -2.52 -5.90
CA PHE A 217 -13.73 -2.49 -4.47
C PHE A 217 -13.00 -1.31 -3.82
N PRO A 218 -13.71 -0.28 -3.29
CA PRO A 218 -13.05 0.91 -2.74
C PRO A 218 -12.13 0.60 -1.56
N ILE A 219 -10.96 1.23 -1.55
CA ILE A 219 -9.93 1.03 -0.52
C ILE A 219 -9.65 2.35 0.21
N ILE A 220 -9.59 2.31 1.54
CA ILE A 220 -9.19 3.42 2.39
C ILE A 220 -7.75 3.20 2.88
N GLY A 221 -6.83 4.05 2.44
CA GLY A 221 -5.47 4.09 2.92
C GLY A 221 -5.38 4.60 4.35
N MET A 222 -4.81 3.79 5.23
CA MET A 222 -4.63 4.12 6.64
C MET A 222 -3.21 4.62 6.90
N ARG A 223 -3.02 5.44 7.94
CA ARG A 223 -1.66 5.81 8.36
C ARG A 223 -0.87 4.55 8.72
N HIS A 224 0.36 4.44 8.20
CA HIS A 224 1.26 3.28 8.34
C HIS A 224 1.24 2.66 9.76
N HIS A 225 1.51 3.43 10.81
CA HIS A 225 1.53 2.91 12.19
C HIS A 225 0.14 2.79 12.87
N GLY A 226 -0.93 3.11 12.17
CA GLY A 226 -2.30 3.06 12.70
C GLY A 226 -2.96 1.69 12.62
N ASN A 227 -2.41 0.77 11.83
CA ASN A 227 -3.03 -0.54 11.57
C ASN A 227 -2.05 -1.74 11.53
N HIS A 228 -0.74 -1.52 11.69
CA HIS A 228 0.25 -2.62 11.85
C HIS A 228 -0.12 -3.61 12.95
N ALA A 229 -0.84 -3.15 13.98
CA ALA A 229 -1.27 -3.98 15.09
C ALA A 229 -2.12 -5.19 14.69
N TYR A 230 -2.67 -5.26 13.46
CA TYR A 230 -3.39 -6.46 12.99
C TYR A 230 -2.51 -7.50 12.29
N PHE A 231 -1.38 -7.10 11.69
CA PHE A 231 -0.52 -8.02 10.96
C PHE A 231 0.58 -8.65 11.83
N SER A 232 0.84 -8.14 13.04
CA SER A 232 1.88 -8.65 13.94
C SER A 232 1.45 -9.80 14.86
N TYR A 233 0.17 -10.21 14.82
CA TYR A 233 -0.39 -11.26 15.70
C TYR A 233 -0.76 -12.56 14.96
N ALA A 234 -0.23 -12.78 13.75
CA ALA A 234 -0.26 -14.10 13.11
C ALA A 234 1.08 -14.82 13.26
#